data_AF-A0A521SHU6-F1
#
_entry.id   AF-A0A521SHU6-F1
#
_cell.length_a   1.000
_cell.length_b   1.000
_cell.length_c   1.000
_cell.angle_alpha   90.00
_cell.angle_beta   90.00
_cell.angle_gamma   90.00
#
_symmetry.space_group_name_H-M   'P 1'
#
loop_
_entity.id
_entity.type
_entity.pdbx_description
1 polymer ?
#
loop_
_entity_poly.entity_id
_entity_poly.type
_entity_poly.pdbx_seq_one_letter_code
_entity_poly.pdbx_strand_id
1 'polypeptide(L)'
;MEAHRIIRLRTWTTMEVSRMEQDMKKLGYSAEEEYFFKKNKELIEKMRKESDAHRAAQASQGRKNIHWMKCPKCGSDLQEVEHLGIKVDRCDHCSGIFFDKGELDILLQAQEPKGFLGGLRKIFKK
;
A
#
# COMPACT_ATOMS: atom_id res chain seq x y z
N MET A 1 -42.75 6.11 33.80
CA MET A 1 -43.27 7.31 33.13
C MET A 1 -42.39 8.46 33.56
N GLU A 2 -41.27 8.63 32.86
CA GLU A 2 -41.04 9.69 31.85
C GLU A 2 -40.33 10.88 32.56
N ALA A 3 -39.24 11.49 32.13
CA ALA A 3 -38.66 11.58 30.80
C ALA A 3 -37.16 11.97 30.90
N HIS A 4 -36.42 11.63 29.85
CA HIS A 4 -35.04 12.01 29.59
C HIS A 4 -34.77 13.52 29.65
N ARG A 5 -33.57 13.92 30.10
CA ARG A 5 -32.94 15.19 29.66
C ARG A 5 -31.40 15.14 29.62
N ILE A 6 -30.94 14.58 28.52
CA ILE A 6 -29.84 15.02 27.64
C ILE A 6 -29.07 16.31 28.05
N ILE A 7 -27.76 16.15 28.24
CA ILE A 7 -26.59 17.02 27.93
C ILE A 7 -26.52 18.44 28.56
N ARG A 8 -25.54 18.65 29.46
CA ARG A 8 -24.89 19.95 29.65
C ARG A 8 -23.40 19.84 30.01
N LEU A 9 -22.59 19.24 29.12
CA LEU A 9 -21.13 19.36 29.15
C LEU A 9 -20.69 20.48 28.20
N ARG A 10 -20.70 21.74 28.66
CA ARG A 10 -19.95 22.85 28.04
C ARG A 10 -20.16 24.16 28.81
N THR A 11 -19.20 24.50 29.65
CA THR A 11 -18.70 25.86 29.91
C THR A 11 -17.59 25.77 30.97
N TRP A 12 -16.53 25.02 30.66
CA TRP A 12 -15.24 25.38 31.24
C TRP A 12 -14.84 26.68 30.56
N THR A 13 -14.75 27.76 31.33
CA THR A 13 -14.61 29.11 30.79
C THR A 13 -13.29 29.26 30.03
N THR A 14 -13.33 29.93 28.89
CA THR A 14 -12.14 30.30 28.10
C THR A 14 -11.10 31.05 28.95
N MET A 15 -11.52 31.74 30.01
CA MET A 15 -10.66 32.43 30.96
C MET A 15 -9.84 31.49 31.85
N GLU A 16 -10.40 30.36 32.29
CA GLU A 16 -9.65 29.37 33.10
C GLU A 16 -8.61 28.63 32.26
N VAL A 17 -8.95 28.27 31.01
CA VAL A 17 -8.00 27.67 30.07
C VAL A 17 -6.85 28.64 29.76
N SER A 18 -7.16 29.92 29.55
CA SER A 18 -6.15 30.96 29.28
C SER A 18 -5.22 31.19 30.48
N ARG A 19 -5.77 31.17 31.70
CA ARG A 19 -5.00 31.32 32.93
C ARG A 19 -4.10 30.10 33.19
N MET A 20 -4.58 28.89 32.94
CA MET A 20 -3.76 27.67 33.00
C MET A 20 -2.62 27.71 31.98
N GLU A 21 -2.85 28.16 30.74
CA GLU A 21 -1.79 28.34 29.74
C GLU A 21 -0.76 29.40 30.17
N GLN A 22 -1.20 30.47 30.85
CA GLN A 22 -0.32 31.50 31.41
C GLN A 22 0.47 30.99 32.62
N ASP A 23 -0.14 30.18 33.49
CA ASP A 23 0.51 29.58 34.66
C ASP A 23 1.52 28.50 34.25
N MET A 24 1.20 27.71 33.21
CA MET A 24 2.16 26.77 32.59
C MET A 24 3.32 27.50 31.90
N LYS A 25 3.10 28.72 31.37
CA LYS A 25 4.19 29.60 30.87
C LYS A 25 5.02 30.21 32.00
N LYS A 26 4.46 30.40 33.19
CA LYS A 26 5.13 31.01 34.36
C LYS A 26 5.98 30.01 35.14
N LEU A 27 5.59 28.74 35.15
CA LEU A 27 6.43 27.64 35.61
C LEU A 27 7.48 27.36 34.51
N GLY A 28 8.39 28.31 34.33
CA GLY A 28 9.44 28.23 33.32
C GLY A 28 10.23 26.94 33.51
N TYR A 29 10.40 26.20 32.41
CA TYR A 29 11.30 25.05 32.38
C TYR A 29 12.67 25.46 32.91
N SER A 30 13.27 24.62 33.75
CA SER A 30 14.66 24.82 34.18
C SER A 30 15.58 24.82 32.96
N ALA A 31 16.77 25.43 33.09
CA ALA A 31 17.77 25.44 32.01
C ALA A 31 18.14 24.02 31.53
N GLU A 32 18.03 23.03 32.42
CA GLU A 32 18.25 21.62 32.09
C GLU A 32 17.11 21.05 31.23
N GLU A 33 15.85 21.37 31.55
CA GLU A 33 14.68 20.91 30.80
C GLU A 33 14.65 21.48 29.37
N GLU A 34 15.05 22.74 29.17
CA GLU A 34 15.20 23.31 27.84
C GLU A 34 16.29 22.60 27.01
N TYR A 35 17.42 22.28 27.66
CA TYR A 35 18.51 21.52 27.04
C TYR A 35 18.04 20.12 26.61
N PHE A 36 17.36 19.39 27.50
CA PHE A 36 16.84 18.06 27.19
C PHE A 36 15.76 18.08 26.12
N PHE A 37 14.87 19.08 26.12
CA PHE A 37 13.86 19.25 25.08
C PHE A 37 14.50 19.45 23.70
N LYS A 38 15.52 20.32 23.62
CA LYS A 38 16.25 20.55 22.37
C LYS A 38 16.95 19.28 21.89
N LYS A 39 17.58 18.53 22.80
CA LYS A 39 18.25 17.25 22.47
C LYS A 39 17.27 16.17 22.00
N ASN A 40 16.13 16.02 22.66
CA ASN A 40 15.09 15.08 22.25
C ASN A 40 14.51 15.45 20.89
N LYS A 41 14.28 16.75 20.63
CA LYS A 41 13.82 17.24 19.33
C LYS A 41 14.82 16.89 18.22
N GLU A 42 16.11 17.15 18.45
CA GLU A 42 17.19 16.81 17.51
C GLU A 42 17.26 15.30 17.24
N LEU A 43 17.14 14.48 18.28
CA LEU A 43 17.17 13.02 18.16
C LEU A 43 15.96 12.49 17.38
N ILE A 44 14.76 12.96 17.70
CA ILE A 44 13.53 12.59 16.98
C ILE A 44 13.63 12.97 15.51
N GLU A 45 14.17 14.15 15.20
CA GLU A 45 14.37 14.58 13.82
C GLU A 45 15.35 13.69 13.07
N LYS A 46 16.47 13.30 13.71
CA LYS A 46 17.42 12.33 13.12
C LYS A 46 16.77 10.97 12.86
N MET A 47 16.08 10.42 13.86
CA MET A 47 15.41 9.12 13.73
C MET A 47 14.36 9.12 12.61
N ARG A 48 13.60 10.20 12.46
CA ARG A 48 12.63 10.36 11.36
C ARG A 48 13.33 10.38 10.01
N LYS A 49 14.42 11.16 9.86
CA LYS A 49 15.21 11.22 8.61
C LYS A 49 15.78 9.86 8.23
N GLU A 50 16.33 9.12 9.19
CA GLU A 50 16.86 7.77 8.95
C GLU A 50 15.76 6.80 8.54
N SER A 51 14.64 6.77 9.27
CA SER A 51 13.48 5.93 8.93
C SER A 51 12.92 6.27 7.55
N ASP A 52 12.80 7.56 7.21
CA ASP A 52 12.32 8.00 5.91
C ASP A 52 13.29 7.59 4.79
N ALA A 53 14.60 7.68 5.01
CA ALA A 53 15.61 7.22 4.07
C ALA A 53 15.55 5.69 3.87
N HIS A 54 15.41 4.91 4.94
CA HIS A 54 15.24 3.46 4.87
C HIS A 54 13.96 3.08 4.10
N ARG A 55 12.83 3.75 4.38
CA ARG A 55 11.57 3.52 3.66
C ARG A 55 11.67 3.91 2.18
N ALA A 56 12.33 5.02 1.86
CA ALA A 56 12.54 5.45 0.48
C ALA A 56 13.40 4.46 -0.31
N ALA A 57 14.47 3.93 0.29
CA ALA A 57 15.31 2.90 -0.32
C ALA A 57 14.51 1.62 -0.61
N GLN A 58 13.70 1.17 0.34
CA GLN A 58 12.88 -0.03 0.23
C GLN A 58 11.66 0.12 -0.70
N ALA A 59 11.13 1.34 -0.89
CA ALA A 59 9.96 1.60 -1.73
C ALA A 59 10.16 1.23 -3.22
N SER A 60 11.41 1.28 -3.70
CA SER A 60 11.76 0.95 -5.08
C SER A 60 11.78 -0.57 -5.34
N GLN A 61 12.15 -1.37 -4.33
CA GLN A 61 12.31 -2.82 -4.45
C GLN A 61 11.04 -3.57 -4.04
N GLY A 62 10.31 -3.11 -3.03
CA GLY A 62 9.13 -3.81 -2.52
C GLY A 62 7.93 -3.80 -3.46
N ARG A 63 7.71 -2.72 -4.24
CA ARG A 63 6.52 -2.60 -5.10
C ARG A 63 6.56 -3.48 -6.36
N LYS A 64 7.74 -3.70 -6.93
CA LYS A 64 7.87 -4.45 -8.19
C LYS A 64 7.57 -5.95 -8.00
N ASN A 65 7.92 -6.50 -6.83
CA ASN A 65 7.74 -7.92 -6.54
C ASN A 65 6.31 -8.29 -6.11
N ILE A 66 5.45 -7.32 -5.76
CA ILE A 66 4.06 -7.60 -5.35
C ILE A 66 3.23 -8.10 -6.54
N HIS A 67 3.54 -7.63 -7.75
CA HIS A 67 2.76 -7.92 -8.95
C HIS A 67 3.42 -8.97 -9.86
N TRP A 68 4.64 -9.40 -9.55
CA TRP A 68 5.33 -10.43 -10.32
C TRP A 68 4.63 -11.78 -10.16
N MET A 69 4.28 -12.44 -11.27
CA MET A 69 3.55 -13.72 -11.28
C MET A 69 2.19 -13.68 -10.52
N LYS A 70 1.59 -12.50 -10.37
CA LYS A 70 0.26 -12.34 -9.76
C LYS A 70 -0.76 -11.90 -10.79
N CYS A 71 -1.91 -12.54 -10.78
CA CYS A 71 -3.02 -12.19 -11.67
C CYS A 71 -3.52 -10.77 -11.35
N PRO A 72 -3.56 -9.85 -12.32
CA PRO A 72 -4.07 -8.49 -12.11
C PRO A 72 -5.57 -8.43 -11.83
N LYS A 73 -6.33 -9.51 -12.10
CA LYS A 73 -7.78 -9.57 -11.88
C LYS A 73 -8.16 -10.04 -10.48
N CYS A 74 -7.46 -11.02 -9.92
CA CYS A 74 -7.81 -11.62 -8.62
C CYS A 74 -6.66 -11.71 -7.61
N GLY A 75 -5.43 -11.37 -7.99
CA GLY A 75 -4.25 -11.42 -7.11
C GLY A 75 -3.71 -12.82 -6.82
N SER A 76 -4.31 -13.88 -7.40
CA SER A 76 -3.82 -15.25 -7.31
C SER A 76 -2.52 -15.44 -8.10
N ASP A 77 -1.74 -16.46 -7.76
CA ASP A 77 -0.56 -16.85 -8.51
C ASP A 77 -0.91 -17.26 -9.94
N LEU A 78 -0.03 -16.91 -10.87
CA LEU A 78 -0.05 -17.35 -12.27
C LEU A 78 0.78 -18.62 -12.41
N GLN A 79 0.36 -19.51 -13.31
CA GLN A 79 1.08 -20.71 -13.69
C GLN A 79 1.49 -20.63 -15.15
N GLU A 80 2.78 -20.79 -15.41
CA GLU A 80 3.35 -20.89 -16.76
C GLU A 80 2.93 -22.23 -17.39
N VAL A 81 2.29 -22.16 -18.55
CA VAL A 81 1.87 -23.33 -19.35
C VAL A 81 2.31 -23.14 -20.79
N GLU A 82 2.83 -24.21 -21.40
CA GLU A 82 3.23 -24.18 -22.80
C GLU A 82 2.07 -24.61 -23.70
N HIS A 83 1.73 -23.77 -24.69
CA HIS A 83 0.71 -24.05 -25.67
C HIS A 83 1.17 -23.69 -27.08
N LEU A 84 1.13 -24.66 -28.00
CA LEU A 84 1.54 -24.47 -29.41
C LEU A 84 2.98 -23.92 -29.55
N GLY A 85 3.88 -24.32 -28.64
CA GLY A 85 5.28 -23.90 -28.62
C GLY A 85 5.52 -22.52 -28.00
N ILE A 86 4.51 -21.93 -27.36
CA ILE A 86 4.58 -20.60 -26.75
C ILE A 86 4.19 -20.72 -25.29
N LYS A 87 4.99 -20.11 -24.43
CA LYS A 87 4.74 -20.07 -23.00
C LYS A 87 3.71 -19.01 -22.70
N VAL A 88 2.71 -19.33 -21.88
CA VAL A 88 1.65 -18.41 -21.51
C VAL A 88 1.36 -18.54 -20.03
N ASP A 89 1.00 -17.43 -19.38
CA ASP A 89 0.68 -17.42 -17.97
C ASP A 89 -0.83 -17.56 -17.77
N ARG A 90 -1.24 -18.62 -17.07
CA ARG A 90 -2.64 -18.91 -16.78
C ARG A 90 -2.95 -18.70 -15.30
N CYS A 91 -4.07 -18.05 -15.01
CA CYS A 91 -4.63 -18.00 -13.66
C CYS A 91 -5.69 -19.09 -13.45
N ASP A 92 -5.50 -19.96 -12.47
CA ASP A 92 -6.46 -21.03 -12.17
C ASP A 92 -7.75 -20.54 -11.51
N HIS A 93 -7.72 -19.38 -10.86
CA HIS A 93 -8.88 -18.85 -10.15
C HIS A 93 -9.86 -18.13 -11.10
N CYS A 94 -9.35 -17.24 -11.96
CA CYS A 94 -10.20 -16.44 -12.84
C CYS A 94 -10.21 -16.92 -14.30
N SER A 95 -9.47 -17.99 -14.61
CA SER A 95 -9.26 -18.52 -15.97
C SER A 95 -8.73 -17.48 -16.96
N GLY A 96 -8.01 -16.46 -16.46
CA GLY A 96 -7.36 -15.44 -17.28
C GLY A 96 -6.07 -15.97 -17.89
N ILE A 97 -5.74 -15.54 -19.10
CA ILE A 97 -4.49 -15.84 -19.79
C ILE A 97 -3.77 -14.52 -20.03
N PHE A 98 -2.48 -14.48 -19.70
CA PHE A 98 -1.61 -13.33 -19.82
C PHE A 98 -0.40 -13.71 -20.68
N PHE A 99 0.07 -12.75 -21.46
CA PHE A 99 1.18 -12.91 -22.39
C PHE A 99 2.27 -11.90 -22.04
N ASP A 100 3.52 -12.33 -22.10
CA ASP A 100 4.65 -11.43 -21.99
C ASP A 100 4.83 -10.63 -23.29
N LYS A 101 5.62 -9.56 -23.16
CA LYS A 101 5.87 -8.64 -24.27
C LYS A 101 6.50 -9.38 -25.45
N GLY A 102 5.80 -9.41 -26.59
CA GLY A 102 6.26 -10.02 -27.84
C GLY A 102 5.82 -11.47 -28.05
N GLU A 103 5.30 -12.16 -27.02
CA GLU A 103 4.77 -13.53 -27.18
C GLU A 103 3.50 -13.55 -28.04
N LEU A 104 2.65 -12.54 -27.86
CA LEU A 104 1.42 -12.39 -28.66
C LEU A 104 1.73 -12.18 -30.14
N ASP A 105 2.78 -11.42 -30.48
CA ASP A 105 3.18 -11.18 -31.87
C ASP A 105 3.69 -12.46 -32.53
N ILE A 106 4.47 -13.27 -31.80
CA ILE A 106 4.94 -14.58 -32.27
C ILE A 106 3.75 -15.51 -32.51
N LEU A 107 2.75 -15.53 -31.61
CA LEU A 107 1.51 -16.28 -31.77
C LEU A 107 0.71 -15.86 -33.01
N LEU A 108 0.60 -14.56 -33.27
CA LEU A 108 -0.16 -14.02 -34.40
C LEU A 108 0.52 -14.33 -35.75
N GLN A 109 1.86 -14.42 -35.75
CA GLN A 109 2.65 -14.75 -36.94
C GLN A 109 2.68 -16.26 -37.24
N ALA A 110 2.61 -17.11 -36.22
CA ALA A 110 2.67 -18.58 -36.33
C ALA A 110 1.38 -19.24 -36.87
N GLN A 111 0.58 -18.51 -37.66
CA GLN A 111 -0.78 -18.82 -38.09
C GLN A 111 -0.93 -20.22 -38.74
N GLU A 112 -1.31 -21.23 -37.94
CA GLU A 112 -1.92 -22.47 -38.43
C GLU A 112 -3.36 -22.20 -38.93
N PRO A 113 -3.84 -22.90 -39.97
CA PRO A 113 -5.09 -22.61 -40.69
C PRO A 113 -6.39 -22.82 -39.88
N LYS A 114 -6.30 -23.19 -38.60
CA LYS A 114 -7.45 -23.28 -37.68
C LYS A 114 -7.31 -22.15 -36.67
N GLY A 115 -8.07 -21.08 -36.88
CA GLY A 115 -7.98 -19.81 -36.16
C GLY A 115 -7.68 -19.96 -34.66
N PHE A 116 -6.74 -19.13 -34.19
CA PHE A 116 -6.23 -18.97 -32.83
C PHE A 116 -7.24 -19.24 -31.69
N LEU A 117 -8.47 -18.73 -31.80
CA LEU A 117 -9.53 -18.91 -30.80
C LEU A 117 -9.96 -20.37 -30.63
N GLY A 118 -9.76 -21.21 -31.64
CA GLY A 118 -10.03 -22.65 -31.61
C GLY A 118 -9.05 -23.43 -30.75
N GLY A 119 -7.77 -23.04 -30.73
CA GLY A 119 -6.73 -23.64 -29.87
C GLY A 119 -6.91 -23.22 -28.42
N LEU A 120 -7.17 -21.93 -28.19
CA LEU A 120 -7.44 -21.36 -26.88
C LEU A 120 -8.63 -22.03 -26.16
N ARG A 121 -9.65 -22.53 -26.88
CA ARG A 121 -10.74 -23.32 -26.26
C ARG A 121 -10.25 -24.49 -25.41
N LYS A 122 -9.09 -25.07 -25.71
CA LYS A 122 -8.48 -26.13 -24.87
C LYS A 122 -7.95 -25.59 -23.54
N ILE A 123 -7.49 -24.34 -23.49
CA ILE A 123 -6.99 -23.68 -22.27
C ILE A 123 -8.15 -23.17 -21.39
N PHE A 124 -9.26 -22.80 -22.02
CA PHE A 124 -10.50 -22.35 -21.36
C PHE A 124 -11.43 -23.50 -20.93
N LYS A 125 -11.21 -24.73 -21.39
CA LYS A 125 -11.95 -25.91 -20.90
C LYS A 125 -11.37 -26.33 -19.54
N LYS A 126 -12.16 -26.14 -18.48
CA LYS A 126 -11.90 -26.67 -17.14
C LYS A 126 -12.05 -28.19 -17.13
#